data_AF-A0A509EA44-F1
#
_entry.id   AF-A0A509EA44-F1
#
_cell.length_a   1.000
_cell.length_b   1.000
_cell.length_c   1.000
_cell.angle_alpha   90.00
_cell.angle_beta   90.00
_cell.angle_gamma   90.00
#
_symmetry.space_group_name_H-M   'P 1'
#
loop_
_entity.id
_entity.type
_entity.pdbx_description
1 polymer ?
#
loop_
_entity_poly.entity_id
_entity_poly.type
_entity_poly.pdbx_seq_one_letter_code
_entity_poly.pdbx_strand_id
1 'polypeptide(L)' 'MSETIRVTPTQDGTYTVYRGTIALISGLTRLQAERYEASIARQQQGLLAAGS' A
#
# COMPACT_ATOMS: atom_id res chain seq x y z
N MET A 1 2.54 7.64 14.60
CA MET A 1 3.55 7.69 13.53
C MET A 1 2.96 6.94 12.33
N SER A 2 2.73 7.61 11.20
CA SER A 2 2.17 6.98 10.00
C SER A 2 3.23 6.08 9.36
N GLU A 3 3.01 4.77 9.43
CA GLU A 3 3.89 3.79 8.79
C GLU A 3 3.85 3.96 7.26
N THR A 4 5.04 4.06 6.66
CA THR A 4 5.21 4.27 5.21
C THR A 4 4.70 3.06 4.41
N ILE A 5 3.90 3.32 3.38
CA ILE A 5 3.48 2.30 2.41
C ILE A 5 4.59 2.10 1.39
N ARG A 6 4.92 0.84 1.09
CA ARG A 6 5.95 0.49 0.11
C ARG A 6 5.46 -0.61 -0.80
N VAL A 7 5.73 -0.46 -2.09
CA VAL A 7 5.50 -1.50 -3.09
C VAL A 7 6.84 -2.14 -3.43
N THR A 8 6.93 -3.46 -3.33
CA THR A 8 8.16 -4.20 -3.58
C THR A 8 7.92 -5.30 -4.62
N PRO A 9 8.70 -5.36 -5.71
CA PRO A 9 8.63 -6.47 -6.66
C PRO A 9 9.17 -7.77 -6.04
N THR A 10 8.62 -8.89 -6.47
CA THR A 10 9.02 -10.25 -6.06
C THR A 10 9.76 -10.96 -7.19
N GLN A 11 10.48 -12.03 -6.87
CA GLN A 11 11.21 -12.83 -7.87
C GLN A 11 10.30 -13.45 -8.94
N ASP A 12 9.04 -13.73 -8.60
CA ASP A 12 8.04 -14.29 -9.51
C ASP A 12 7.41 -13.23 -10.44
N GLY A 13 7.86 -11.98 -10.38
CA GLY A 13 7.36 -10.88 -11.22
C GLY A 13 6.06 -10.23 -10.73
N THR A 14 5.54 -10.69 -9.58
CA THR A 14 4.43 -10.03 -8.89
C THR A 14 4.92 -8.96 -7.92
N TYR A 15 4.00 -8.18 -7.34
CA TYR A 15 4.28 -7.09 -6.42
C TYR A 15 3.60 -7.35 -5.07
N THR A 16 4.26 -6.94 -3.99
CA THR A 16 3.75 -7.00 -2.62
C THR A 16 3.72 -5.59 -2.04
N VAL A 17 2.62 -5.23 -1.38
CA VAL A 17 2.46 -3.95 -0.68
C VAL A 17 2.73 -4.18 0.81
N TYR A 18 3.61 -3.36 1.36
CA TYR A 18 3.99 -3.36 2.77
C TYR A 18 3.54 -2.08 3.45
N ARG A 19 3.24 -2.18 4.74
CA ARG A 19 3.15 -1.06 5.68
C ARG A 19 4.19 -1.29 6.77
N GLY A 20 5.24 -0.48 6.76
CA GLY A 20 6.41 -0.75 7.61
C GLY A 20 7.01 -2.12 7.27
N THR A 21 7.07 -3.03 8.24
CA THR A 21 7.57 -4.40 8.09
C THR A 21 6.47 -5.43 7.79
N ILE A 22 5.20 -5.01 7.76
CA ILE A 22 4.05 -5.90 7.61
C ILE A 22 3.64 -5.96 6.14
N ALA A 23 3.56 -7.17 5.58
CA ALA A 23 2.96 -7.38 4.26
C ALA A 23 1.42 -7.27 4.36
N LEU A 24 0.82 -6.37 3.59
CA LEU A 24 -0.63 -6.21 3.53
C LEU A 24 -1.24 -7.14 2.49
N ILE A 25 -0.60 -7.27 1.33
CA ILE A 25 -1.09 -8.07 0.20
C ILE A 25 0.06 -8.40 -0.75
N SER A 26 0.07 -9.60 -1.31
CA SER A 26 1.08 -10.13 -2.24
C SER A 26 0.43 -10.64 -3.53
N GLY A 27 1.24 -10.93 -4.55
CA GLY A 27 0.75 -11.51 -5.80
C GLY A 27 0.06 -10.51 -6.72
N LEU A 28 0.29 -9.21 -6.52
CA LEU A 28 -0.32 -8.16 -7.35
C LEU A 28 0.43 -8.00 -8.67
N THR A 29 -0.31 -7.69 -9.73
CA THR A 29 0.29 -7.04 -10.89
C THR A 29 0.77 -5.63 -10.51
N ARG A 30 1.68 -5.05 -11.31
CA ARG A 30 2.16 -3.68 -11.10
C ARG A 30 1.02 -2.67 -10.95
N LEU A 31 0.08 -2.69 -11.89
CA LEU A 31 -1.08 -1.78 -11.90
C LEU A 31 -1.97 -1.96 -10.67
N GLN A 32 -2.13 -3.19 -10.18
CA GLN A 32 -2.90 -3.45 -8.96
C GLN A 32 -2.18 -2.91 -7.72
N ALA A 33 -0.86 -3.07 -7.63
CA ALA A 33 -0.07 -2.53 -6.52
C ALA A 33 -0.13 -1.00 -6.48
N GLU A 34 0.02 -0.32 -7.62
CA GLU A 34 -0.10 1.14 -7.74
C GLU A 34 -1.49 1.63 -7.32
N ARG A 35 -2.55 0.93 -7.75
CA ARG A 35 -3.93 1.25 -7.34
C ARG A 35 -4.15 1.05 -5.85
N TYR A 36 -3.59 -0.02 -5.28
CA TYR A 36 -3.73 -0.34 -3.87
C TYR A 36 -3.01 0.68 -2.99
N GLU A 37 -1.79 1.09 -3.37
CA GLU A 37 -1.06 2.17 -2.72
C GLU A 37 -1.86 3.49 -2.73
N ALA A 38 -2.39 3.89 -3.90
CA ALA A 38 -3.21 5.09 -4.03
C ALA A 38 -4.51 5.02 -3.19
N SER A 39 -5.12 3.83 -3.07
CA SER A 39 -6.29 3.61 -2.22
C SER A 39 -5.97 3.83 -0.75
N ILE A 40 -4.86 3.29 -0.26
CA ILE A 40 -4.42 3.46 1.13
C ILE A 40 -4.06 4.92 1.42
N ALA A 41 -3.38 5.60 0.49
CA ALA A 41 -3.05 7.02 0.66
C ALA A 41 -4.32 7.88 0.83
N ARG A 42 -5.37 7.60 0.04
CA ARG A 42 -6.68 8.27 0.18
C ARG A 42 -7.38 7.94 1.50
N GLN A 43 -7.32 6.69 1.96
CA GLN A 43 -7.89 6.31 3.25
C GLN A 43 -7.21 7.04 4.41
N GLN A 44 -5.88 7.21 4.36
CA GLN A 44 -5.16 7.99 5.36
C GLN A 44 -5.58 9.47 5.37
N GLN A 45 -5.77 10.07 4.20
CA GLN A 45 -6.27 11.45 4.09
C GLN A 45 -7.72 11.59 4.58
N GLY A 46 -8.60 10.63 4.26
CA GLY A 46 -9.98 10.62 4.74
C GLY A 46 -10.09 10.43 6.25
N LEU A 47 -9.23 9.59 6.84
CA LEU A 47 -9.19 9.38 8.29
C LEU A 47 -8.68 10.61 9.05
N LEU A 48 -7.71 11.33 8.47
CA LEU A 48 -7.23 12.61 9.01
C LEU A 48 -8.29 13.72 8.91
N ALA A 49 -9.06 13.75 7.82
CA ALA A 49 -10.11 14.75 7.59
C ALA A 49 -11.38 14.51 8.44
N ALA A 50 -11.74 13.26 8.71
CA ALA A 50 -12.92 12.91 9.51
C ALA A 50 -12.69 12.99 11.03
N GLY A 51 -11.44 13.23 11.46
CA GLY A 51 -11.06 13.40 12.86
C GLY A 51 -10.81 14.85 13.30
N SER A 52 -11.24 15.85 12.50
CA SER A 52 -11.12 17.28 12.81
C SER A 52 -12.41 17.88 13.32
#